data_AF-A0A2V6LAQ0-F1
#
_entry.id   AF-A0A2V6LAQ0-F1
#
_cell.length_a   1.000
_cell.length_b   1.000
_cell.length_c   1.000
_cell.angle_alpha   90.00
_cell.angle_beta   90.00
_cell.angle_gamma   90.00
#
_symmetry.space_group_name_H-M   'P 1'
#
loop_
_entity.id
_entity.type
_entity.pdbx_description
1 polymer ?
#
loop_
_entity_poly.entity_id
_entity_poly.type
_entity_poly.pdbx_seq_one_letter_code
_entity_poly.pdbx_strand_id
1 'polypeptide(L)'
;MFVGHYSVAFACRTERNKIPLWVLFVAVQFLDYIWATLVLLGIEKLRVIKGFTAGSMLDSYFHPYSHSLVTAILWSVVAAIGYGPVCKWLGYAYSKSAAFIIGLAVFSHWILDLGTPA
;
A
#
# COMPACT_ATOMS: atom_id res chain seq x y z
N MET A 1 -0.53 -6.16 8.23
CA MET A 1 -0.23 -7.62 8.30
C MET A 1 0.32 -8.15 6.96
N PHE A 2 1.64 -8.23 6.78
CA PHE A 2 2.30 -8.41 5.47
C PHE A 2 1.77 -9.55 4.57
N VAL A 3 1.54 -10.75 5.12
CA VAL A 3 1.15 -11.93 4.32
C VAL A 3 -0.22 -11.74 3.64
N GLY A 4 -1.17 -11.10 4.32
CA GLY A 4 -2.50 -10.82 3.78
C GLY A 4 -2.44 -9.87 2.59
N HIS A 5 -1.67 -8.78 2.70
CA HIS A 5 -1.58 -7.78 1.63
C HIS A 5 -0.84 -8.32 0.39
N TYR A 6 0.23 -9.10 0.57
CA TYR A 6 0.95 -9.68 -0.57
C TYR A 6 0.13 -10.70 -1.35
N SER A 7 -0.86 -11.36 -0.74
CA SER A 7 -1.76 -12.27 -1.46
C SER A 7 -2.56 -11.54 -2.56
N VAL A 8 -2.90 -10.26 -2.35
CA VAL A 8 -3.59 -9.43 -3.33
C VAL A 8 -2.71 -9.15 -4.55
N ALA A 9 -1.41 -8.94 -4.36
CA ALA A 9 -0.48 -8.76 -5.46
C ALA A 9 -0.42 -9.99 -6.38
N PHE A 10 -0.49 -11.20 -5.82
CA PHE A 10 -0.60 -12.43 -6.61
C PHE A 10 -1.95 -12.56 -7.31
N ALA A 11 -3.05 -12.20 -6.66
CA ALA A 11 -4.39 -12.25 -7.25
C ALA A 11 -4.58 -11.25 -8.41
N CYS A 12 -3.97 -10.07 -8.32
CA CYS A 12 -4.04 -9.03 -9.36
C CYS A 12 -3.10 -9.29 -10.54
N ARG A 13 -2.07 -10.13 -10.37
CA ARG A 13 -1.15 -10.49 -11.45
C ARG A 13 -1.89 -11.35 -12.47
N THR A 14 -2.02 -10.85 -13.69
CA THR A 14 -2.50 -11.63 -14.83
C THR A 14 -1.65 -11.36 -16.06
N GLU A 15 -1.59 -12.34 -16.97
CA GLU A 15 -0.89 -12.22 -18.26
C GLU A 15 -1.45 -11.08 -19.13
N ARG A 16 -2.73 -10.70 -18.93
CA ARG A 16 -3.37 -9.61 -19.67
C ARG A 16 -2.90 -8.22 -19.24
N ASN A 17 -2.58 -8.06 -17.95
CA ASN A 17 -2.26 -6.75 -17.40
C ASN A 17 -0.78 -6.38 -17.60
N LYS A 18 0.09 -7.38 -17.87
CA LYS A 18 1.54 -7.23 -18.08
C LYS A 18 2.27 -6.42 -17.00
N ILE A 19 1.69 -6.35 -15.79
CA ILE A 19 2.27 -5.63 -14.65
C ILE A 19 3.36 -6.53 -14.04
N PRO A 20 4.58 -6.02 -13.81
CA PRO A 20 5.60 -6.77 -13.10
C PRO A 20 5.14 -7.04 -11.66
N LEU A 21 5.38 -8.25 -11.16
CA LEU A 21 4.96 -8.64 -9.80
C LEU A 21 5.54 -7.73 -8.72
N TRP A 22 6.79 -7.27 -8.89
CA TRP A 22 7.44 -6.36 -7.94
C TRP A 22 6.70 -5.02 -7.84
N VAL A 23 6.08 -4.53 -8.94
CA VAL A 23 5.29 -3.29 -8.91
C VAL A 23 4.02 -3.50 -8.09
N LEU A 24 3.38 -4.67 -8.22
CA LEU A 24 2.20 -5.01 -7.41
C LEU A 24 2.56 -5.12 -5.93
N PHE A 25 3.74 -5.66 -5.58
CA PHE A 25 4.22 -5.67 -4.21
C PHE A 25 4.45 -4.27 -3.64
N VAL A 26 5.04 -3.37 -4.44
CA VAL A 26 5.19 -1.97 -4.04
C VAL A 26 3.82 -1.29 -3.88
N ALA A 27 2.88 -1.58 -4.78
CA ALA A 27 1.54 -1.00 -4.74
C ALA A 27 0.76 -1.44 -3.49
N VAL A 28 0.69 -2.74 -3.19
CA VAL A 28 0.02 -3.22 -1.98
C VAL A 28 0.70 -2.76 -0.70
N GLN A 29 1.96 -2.31 -0.75
CA GLN A 29 2.71 -1.85 0.42
C GLN A 29 2.84 -0.32 0.50
N PHE A 30 2.24 0.40 -0.44
CA PHE A 30 2.48 1.82 -0.61
C PHE A 30 2.11 2.66 0.62
N LEU A 31 1.01 2.32 1.30
CA LEU A 31 0.57 2.99 2.52
C LEU A 31 1.58 2.82 3.67
N ASP A 32 2.16 1.63 3.83
CA ASP A 32 3.20 1.39 4.85
C ASP A 32 4.50 2.14 4.54
N TYR A 33 4.87 2.33 3.26
CA TYR A 33 6.03 3.15 2.92
C TYR A 33 5.81 4.62 3.30
N ILE A 34 4.60 5.12 3.10
CA ILE A 34 4.22 6.47 3.53
C ILE A 34 4.24 6.55 5.06
N TRP A 35 3.60 5.60 5.74
CA TRP A 35 3.58 5.52 7.20
C TRP A 35 5.00 5.48 7.79
N ALA A 36 5.86 4.58 7.30
CA ALA A 36 7.25 4.48 7.75
C ALA A 36 8.01 5.80 7.57
N THR A 37 7.82 6.48 6.44
CA THR A 37 8.43 7.80 6.18
C THR A 37 7.91 8.85 7.14
N LEU A 38 6.59 8.92 7.36
CA LEU A 38 5.97 9.90 8.26
C LEU A 38 6.34 9.67 9.72
N VAL A 39 6.49 8.42 10.14
CA VAL A 39 7.00 8.04 11.45
C VAL A 39 8.47 8.48 11.62
N LEU A 40 9.31 8.22 10.62
CA LEU A 40 10.72 8.63 10.66
C LEU A 40 10.89 10.15 10.70
N LEU A 41 9.99 10.88 10.05
CA LEU A 41 9.90 12.35 10.13
C LEU A 41 9.26 12.84 11.44
N GLY A 42 8.77 11.93 12.29
CA GLY A 42 8.13 12.24 13.56
C GLY A 42 6.73 12.86 13.45
N ILE A 43 6.11 12.85 12.27
CA ILE A 43 4.76 13.35 12.01
C ILE A 43 3.74 12.36 12.57
N GLU A 44 3.88 11.09 12.21
CA GLU A 44 3.08 9.99 12.75
C GLU A 44 3.80 9.38 13.96
N LYS A 45 3.01 8.92 14.94
CA LYS A 45 3.56 8.42 16.20
C LYS A 45 3.26 6.94 16.34
N LEU A 46 4.29 6.21 16.71
CA LEU A 46 4.20 4.83 17.17
C LEU A 46 4.86 4.71 18.54
N ARG A 47 4.46 3.69 19.28
CA ARG A 47 5.13 3.26 20.50
C ARG A 47 5.42 1.77 20.42
N VAL A 48 6.55 1.35 20.99
CA VAL A 48 6.95 -0.05 21.04
C VAL A 48 6.53 -0.59 22.41
N ILE A 49 5.51 -1.44 22.44
CA ILE A 49 5.03 -2.08 23.66
C ILE A 49 5.33 -3.57 23.54
N LYS A 50 6.12 -4.10 24.49
CA LYS A 50 6.44 -5.53 24.50
C LYS A 50 5.16 -6.34 24.74
N GLY A 51 4.84 -7.25 23.82
CA GLY A 51 3.66 -8.12 23.92
C GLY A 51 2.33 -7.43 23.63
N PHE A 52 2.33 -6.32 22.86
CA PHE A 52 1.11 -5.58 22.51
C PHE A 52 0.08 -6.45 21.77
N THR A 53 0.48 -7.09 20.67
CA THR A 53 -0.33 -8.12 20.01
C THR A 53 0.52 -9.36 19.68
N ALA A 54 -0.15 -10.49 19.42
CA ALA A 54 0.52 -11.72 18.95
C ALA A 54 1.24 -11.54 17.60
N GLY A 55 0.87 -10.51 16.83
CA GLY A 55 1.39 -10.24 15.49
C GLY A 55 2.35 -9.05 15.40
N SER A 56 2.43 -8.16 16.41
CA SER A 56 3.29 -6.98 16.39
C SER A 56 3.53 -6.39 17.79
N MET A 57 4.73 -5.88 18.03
CA MET A 57 5.07 -5.11 19.23
C MET A 57 4.92 -3.58 19.00
N LEU A 58 4.48 -3.19 17.80
CA LEU A 58 4.32 -1.80 17.39
C LEU A 58 2.85 -1.40 17.55
N ASP A 59 2.61 -0.46 18.45
CA ASP A 59 1.32 0.22 18.56
C ASP A 59 1.42 1.57 17.85
N SER A 60 0.88 1.61 16.64
CA SER A 60 0.74 2.83 15.86
C SER A 60 -0.57 3.50 16.28
N TYR A 61 -0.51 4.41 17.25
CA TYR A 61 -1.72 5.03 17.82
C TYR A 61 -2.12 6.33 17.11
N PHE A 62 -1.24 6.92 16.29
CA PHE A 62 -1.49 8.17 15.60
C PHE A 62 -0.94 8.14 14.17
N HIS A 63 -1.82 7.79 13.22
CA HIS A 63 -1.49 7.66 11.79
C HIS A 63 -2.60 8.18 10.85
N PRO A 64 -3.16 9.39 11.07
CA PRO A 64 -4.28 9.89 10.27
C PRO A 64 -3.90 10.22 8.81
N TYR A 65 -2.62 10.37 8.48
CA TYR A 65 -2.17 10.80 7.15
C TYR A 65 -1.83 9.63 6.23
N SER A 66 -1.40 8.51 6.78
CA SER A 66 -1.20 7.28 6.02
C SER A 66 -2.52 6.49 5.93
N HIS A 67 -3.16 6.15 7.05
CA HIS A 67 -4.22 5.13 7.08
C HIS A 67 -5.65 5.65 7.31
N SER A 68 -5.92 6.95 7.13
CA SER A 68 -7.31 7.40 7.05
C SER A 68 -7.96 6.95 5.75
N LEU A 69 -9.29 6.74 5.74
CA LEU A 69 -10.03 6.40 4.53
C LEU A 69 -9.81 7.43 3.41
N VAL A 70 -9.82 8.72 3.78
CA VAL A 70 -9.64 9.82 2.83
C VAL A 70 -8.23 9.79 2.23
N THR A 71 -7.20 9.62 3.06
CA THR A 71 -5.81 9.55 2.58
C THR A 71 -5.56 8.28 1.79
N ALA A 72 -6.13 7.14 2.17
CA ALA A 72 -6.02 5.89 1.42
C ALA A 72 -6.59 6.02 -0.01
N ILE A 73 -7.75 6.68 -0.16
CA ILE A 73 -8.32 6.98 -1.49
C ILE A 73 -7.40 7.92 -2.26
N LEU A 74 -6.92 8.99 -1.63
CA LEU A 74 -6.03 9.97 -2.26
C LEU A 74 -4.73 9.31 -2.76
N TRP A 75 -4.09 8.50 -1.91
CA TRP A 75 -2.88 7.76 -2.27
C TRP A 75 -3.11 6.71 -3.36
N SER A 76 -4.28 6.07 -3.37
CA SER A 76 -4.67 5.15 -4.45
C SER A 76 -4.79 5.86 -5.80
N VAL A 77 -5.37 7.07 -5.82
CA VAL A 77 -5.45 7.92 -7.02
C VAL A 77 -4.06 8.38 -7.44
N VAL A 78 -3.22 8.83 -6.50
CA VAL A 78 -1.84 9.26 -6.78
C VAL A 78 -1.03 8.11 -7.38
N ALA A 79 -1.14 6.90 -6.83
CA ALA A 79 -0.44 5.72 -7.36
C ALA A 79 -0.92 5.34 -8.76
N ALA A 80 -2.23 5.39 -9.02
CA ALA A 80 -2.79 5.11 -10.35
C ALA A 80 -2.32 6.13 -11.40
N ILE A 81 -2.28 7.42 -11.05
CA ILE A 81 -1.78 8.48 -11.94
C ILE A 81 -0.26 8.36 -12.13
N GLY A 82 0.49 8.11 -11.05
CA GLY A 82 1.95 7.98 -11.04
C GLY A 82 2.47 6.76 -11.80
N TYR A 83 1.66 5.71 -11.93
CA TYR A 83 2.02 4.50 -12.66
C TYR A 83 2.41 4.77 -14.13
N GLY A 84 1.70 5.68 -14.81
CA GLY A 84 1.99 6.01 -16.21
C GLY A 84 3.40 6.56 -16.44
N PRO A 85 3.80 7.65 -15.75
CA PRO A 85 5.16 8.18 -15.76
C PRO A 85 6.22 7.14 -15.37
N VAL A 86 5.96 6.34 -14.34
CA VAL A 86 6.90 5.29 -13.88
C VAL A 86 7.10 4.22 -14.96
N CYS A 87 6.03 3.77 -15.62
CA CYS A 87 6.13 2.84 -16.75
C CYS A 87 6.95 3.42 -17.90
N LYS A 88 6.72 4.69 -18.25
CA LYS A 88 7.44 5.36 -19.32
C LYS A 88 8.94 5.46 -19.00
N TRP A 89 9.29 5.79 -17.76
CA TRP A 89 10.67 5.90 -17.31
C TRP A 89 11.39 4.54 -17.29
N LEU A 90 10.70 3.47 -16.89
CA LEU A 90 11.24 2.11 -16.83
C LEU A 90 11.14 1.33 -18.15
N GLY A 91 10.54 1.91 -19.19
CA GLY A 91 10.35 1.24 -20.49
C GLY A 91 9.27 0.16 -20.52
N TYR A 92 8.34 0.16 -19.57
CA TYR A 92 7.22 -0.79 -19.53
C TYR A 92 6.01 -0.31 -20.33
N ALA A 93 5.25 -1.27 -20.87
CA ALA A 93 4.01 -1.00 -21.56
C ALA A 93 2.95 -0.45 -20.58
N TYR A 94 2.42 0.73 -20.90
CA TYR A 94 1.33 1.33 -20.13
C TYR A 94 -0.03 0.86 -20.63
N SER A 95 -0.93 0.56 -19.69
CA SER A 95 -2.35 0.32 -19.95
C SER A 95 -3.19 1.03 -18.90
N LYS A 96 -4.31 1.65 -19.31
CA LYS A 96 -5.26 2.28 -18.40
C LYS A 96 -5.83 1.28 -17.40
N SER A 97 -6.07 0.04 -17.83
CA SER A 97 -6.52 -1.05 -16.95
C SER A 97 -5.47 -1.39 -15.90
N ALA A 98 -4.17 -1.37 -16.27
CA ALA A 98 -3.10 -1.62 -15.31
C ALA A 98 -3.01 -0.52 -14.24
N ALA A 99 -3.13 0.76 -14.64
CA ALA A 99 -3.17 1.88 -13.70
C ALA A 99 -4.34 1.76 -12.69
N PHE A 100 -5.51 1.34 -13.15
CA PHE A 100 -6.67 1.11 -12.28
C PHE A 100 -6.42 -0.02 -11.28
N ILE A 101 -5.80 -1.12 -11.72
CA ILE A 101 -5.44 -2.25 -10.85
C ILE A 101 -4.43 -1.83 -9.78
N ILE A 102 -3.47 -0.98 -10.11
CA ILE A 102 -2.52 -0.43 -9.13
C ILE A 102 -3.26 0.38 -8.06
N GLY A 103 -4.19 1.26 -8.44
CA GLY A 103 -5.00 2.01 -7.48
C GLY A 103 -5.83 1.09 -6.58
N LEU A 104 -6.47 0.07 -7.15
CA LEU A 104 -7.22 -0.93 -6.37
C LEU A 104 -6.32 -1.74 -5.43
N ALA A 105 -5.11 -2.10 -5.86
CA ALA A 105 -4.14 -2.82 -5.04
C ALA A 105 -3.72 -2.00 -3.82
N VAL A 106 -3.47 -0.70 -3.99
CA VAL A 106 -3.19 0.22 -2.88
C VAL A 106 -4.39 0.30 -1.93
N PHE A 107 -5.60 0.51 -2.45
CA PHE A 107 -6.80 0.62 -1.63
C PHE A 107 -7.12 -0.66 -0.85
N SER A 108 -6.81 -1.83 -1.42
CA SER A 108 -7.00 -3.13 -0.77
C SER A 108 -6.26 -3.25 0.56
N HIS A 109 -5.12 -2.55 0.69
CA HIS A 109 -4.35 -2.54 1.92
C HIS A 109 -5.16 -1.97 3.08
N TRP A 110 -5.80 -0.82 2.87
CA TRP A 110 -6.67 -0.19 3.87
C TRP A 110 -7.86 -1.07 4.27
N ILE A 111 -8.48 -1.75 3.31
CA ILE A 111 -9.59 -2.68 3.59
C ILE A 111 -9.13 -3.84 4.47
N LEU A 112 -7.95 -4.40 4.19
CA LEU A 112 -7.40 -5.52 4.94
C LEU A 112 -7.03 -5.11 6.37
N ASP A 113 -6.59 -3.88 6.57
CA ASP A 113 -6.30 -3.35 7.91
C ASP A 113 -7.54 -3.17 8.78
N LEU A 114 -8.71 -2.87 8.20
CA LEU A 114 -9.98 -2.85 8.95
C LEU A 114 -10.32 -4.20 9.60
N GLY A 115 -9.89 -5.30 8.96
CA GLY A 115 -10.19 -6.67 9.42
C GLY A 115 -9.26 -7.17 10.52
N THR A 116 -8.15 -6.47 10.77
CA THR A 116 -7.17 -6.82 11.79
C THR A 116 -7.27 -5.85 12.97
N PRO A 117 -7.74 -6.29 14.15
CA PRO A 117 -7.72 -5.42 15.33
C PRO A 117 -6.27 -5.02 15.64
N ALA A 118 -6.07 -3.71 15.83
CA ALA A 118 -4.83 -3.12 16.28
C ALA A 118 -4.47 -3.55 17.70
#